data_AF-A0A9P4R207-F1
#
_entry.id   AF-A0A9P4R207-F1
#
_cell.length_a   1.000
_cell.length_b   1.000
_cell.length_c   1.000
_cell.angle_alpha   90.00
_cell.angle_beta   90.00
_cell.angle_gamma   90.00
#
_symmetry.space_group_name_H-M   'P 1'
#
loop_
_entity.id
_entity.type
_entity.pdbx_description
1 polymer ?
#
loop_
_entity_poly.entity_id
_entity_poly.type
_entity_poly.pdbx_seq_one_letter_code
_entity_poly.pdbx_strand_id
1 'polypeptide(L)'
;MRSVRSAQQTHNMADSSLNYVYMHASKRKRLSYNVPDETQISAIKETRLPQSEALRLDCKTIEIRVGSEEEHLQRSFHIHEFAICDRSPFFMNAMKPDWAENRPDPRVIELPEDDPAAFALYMQWIYTRKLPVLPEDENSSSSASPSDGFPTLAYAAVLAERLLDNEFKKAITDAYVLFARGPTLMTRRYPSNEDIRIIYEGTNENASIRKLLLDI
;
A
#
# COMPACT_ATOMS: atom_id res chain seq x y z
N MET A 1 16.01 50.69 -85.81
CA MET A 1 14.55 50.94 -85.85
C MET A 1 14.12 51.20 -84.41
N ARG A 2 13.82 52.45 -84.06
CA ARG A 2 12.45 52.94 -83.79
C ARG A 2 11.68 51.96 -82.86
N SER A 3 11.10 52.33 -81.74
CA SER A 3 10.81 53.64 -81.17
C SER A 3 9.98 53.40 -79.90
N VAL A 4 10.39 53.96 -78.75
CA VAL A 4 9.59 54.87 -77.88
C VAL A 4 8.25 54.31 -77.33
N ARG A 5 8.00 54.22 -76.01
CA ARG A 5 7.78 55.36 -75.08
C ARG A 5 7.75 54.87 -73.62
N SER A 6 8.41 55.67 -72.78
CA SER A 6 8.36 55.70 -71.31
C SER A 6 7.51 56.91 -70.85
N ALA A 7 7.30 56.98 -69.53
CA ALA A 7 6.93 58.13 -68.70
C ALA A 7 5.42 58.42 -68.57
N GLN A 8 4.88 58.83 -67.42
CA GLN A 8 5.38 59.76 -66.37
C GLN A 8 4.90 59.27 -64.98
N GLN A 9 5.59 59.33 -63.84
CA GLN A 9 6.40 60.35 -63.13
C GLN A 9 5.62 61.58 -62.62
N THR A 10 5.49 61.68 -61.29
CA THR A 10 5.62 62.88 -60.43
C THR A 10 5.81 62.35 -58.99
N HIS A 11 6.66 62.85 -58.08
CA HIS A 11 7.02 64.24 -57.83
C HIS A 11 8.25 64.34 -56.87
N ASN A 12 9.17 65.25 -57.20
CA ASN A 12 9.89 66.24 -56.37
C ASN A 12 10.36 65.93 -54.93
N MET A 13 11.68 65.99 -54.68
CA MET A 13 12.50 67.16 -54.27
C MET A 13 12.39 67.51 -52.78
N ALA A 14 13.49 67.33 -52.04
CA ALA A 14 14.25 68.43 -51.42
C ALA A 14 15.24 67.86 -50.39
N ASP A 15 16.50 68.22 -50.59
CA ASP A 15 17.62 68.05 -49.67
C ASP A 15 17.63 69.21 -48.65
N SER A 16 18.43 69.03 -47.59
CA SER A 16 18.84 70.02 -46.57
C SER A 16 17.96 70.16 -45.34
N SER A 17 18.42 69.59 -44.20
CA SER A 17 19.15 70.37 -43.17
C SER A 17 19.07 69.72 -41.76
N LEU A 18 20.23 69.76 -41.11
CA LEU A 18 20.48 69.90 -39.67
C LEU A 18 20.10 68.78 -38.67
N ASN A 19 21.18 68.23 -38.10
CA ASN A 19 21.33 67.60 -36.80
C ASN A 19 20.35 68.04 -35.71
N TYR A 20 19.76 67.05 -35.01
CA TYR A 20 19.63 67.12 -33.56
C TYR A 20 19.79 65.71 -32.95
N VAL A 21 20.74 65.60 -32.04
CA VAL A 21 21.04 64.41 -31.24
C VAL A 21 19.86 64.12 -30.32
N TYR A 22 19.32 62.89 -30.35
CA TYR A 22 18.64 62.30 -29.20
C TYR A 22 19.06 60.84 -29.05
N MET A 23 19.88 60.58 -28.03
CA MET A 23 20.19 59.26 -27.50
C MET A 23 18.88 58.56 -27.11
N HIS A 24 18.48 57.53 -27.86
CA HIS A 24 17.45 56.59 -27.43
C HIS A 24 18.06 55.26 -27.00
N ALA A 25 18.00 55.03 -25.69
CA ALA A 25 18.34 53.79 -25.02
C ALA A 25 17.71 52.58 -25.72
N SER A 26 18.54 51.70 -26.27
CA SER A 26 18.10 50.47 -26.91
C SER A 26 17.46 49.54 -25.87
N LYS A 27 16.14 49.37 -25.99
CA LYS A 27 15.32 48.48 -25.17
C LYS A 27 15.85 47.04 -25.32
N ARG A 28 16.31 46.46 -24.20
CA ARG A 28 16.69 45.04 -24.11
C ARG A 28 15.50 44.18 -24.57
N LYS A 29 15.72 43.34 -25.60
CA LYS A 29 14.80 42.26 -25.98
C LYS A 29 14.53 41.43 -24.72
N ARG A 30 13.28 41.40 -24.26
CA ARG A 30 12.86 40.46 -23.21
C ARG A 30 13.12 39.04 -23.73
N LEU A 31 13.98 38.30 -23.02
CA LEU A 31 14.03 36.85 -23.13
C LEU A 31 12.61 36.35 -22.81
N SER A 32 11.96 35.71 -23.77
CA SER A 32 10.75 34.93 -23.48
C SER A 32 11.18 33.76 -22.61
N TYR A 33 10.83 33.82 -21.34
CA TYR A 33 10.95 32.68 -20.44
C TYR A 33 9.95 31.64 -20.94
N ASN A 34 10.44 30.56 -21.55
CA ASN A 34 9.62 29.36 -21.72
C ASN A 34 9.27 28.90 -20.30
N VAL A 35 7.98 28.95 -19.97
CA VAL A 35 7.46 28.29 -18.76
C VAL A 35 7.80 26.81 -18.92
N PRO A 36 8.67 26.23 -18.06
CA PRO A 36 8.90 24.79 -18.07
C PRO A 36 7.57 24.13 -17.73
N ASP A 37 7.22 23.12 -18.52
CA ASP A 37 6.07 22.24 -18.33
C ASP A 37 5.94 21.83 -16.85
N GLU A 38 4.78 22.09 -16.27
CA GLU A 38 4.52 22.13 -14.82
C GLU A 38 4.46 20.74 -14.16
N THR A 39 4.99 19.69 -14.79
CA THR A 39 4.66 18.30 -14.41
C THR A 39 5.85 17.36 -14.21
N GLN A 40 6.95 17.85 -13.64
CA GLN A 40 7.92 16.96 -12.99
C GLN A 40 8.25 17.45 -11.58
N ILE A 41 7.24 17.44 -10.71
CA ILE A 41 7.47 17.34 -9.27
C ILE A 41 8.27 16.04 -9.07
N SER A 42 9.45 16.14 -8.47
CA SER A 42 10.33 14.99 -8.18
C SER A 42 9.52 13.81 -7.64
N ALA A 43 9.70 12.61 -8.22
CA ALA A 43 9.05 11.37 -7.82
C ALA A 43 9.57 10.83 -6.47
N ILE A 44 9.64 11.69 -5.46
CA ILE A 44 9.99 11.32 -4.10
C ILE A 44 8.79 10.60 -3.51
N LYS A 45 8.98 9.34 -3.14
CA LYS A 45 7.98 8.58 -2.40
C LYS A 45 7.70 9.29 -1.07
N GLU A 46 6.44 9.61 -0.80
CA GLU A 46 6.04 10.15 0.49
C GLU A 46 6.27 9.09 1.58
N THR A 47 7.07 9.45 2.58
CA THR A 47 7.39 8.59 3.74
C THR A 47 6.98 9.23 5.06
N ARG A 48 6.54 10.48 5.04
CA ARG A 48 6.09 11.19 6.25
C ARG A 48 4.67 10.76 6.57
N LEU A 49 4.36 10.72 7.86
CA LEU A 49 3.04 10.44 8.42
C LEU A 49 2.77 11.41 9.58
N PRO A 50 1.50 11.71 9.89
CA PRO A 50 1.14 12.44 11.09
C PRO A 50 1.69 11.75 12.35
N GLN A 51 2.14 12.52 13.34
CA GLN A 51 2.65 11.96 14.59
C GLN A 51 1.61 11.10 15.33
N SER A 52 0.32 11.42 15.17
CA SER A 52 -0.80 10.63 15.70
C SER A 52 -0.94 9.24 15.07
N GLU A 53 -0.34 9.01 13.91
CA GLU A 53 -0.36 7.72 13.21
C GLU A 53 0.94 6.91 13.44
N ALA A 54 1.90 7.46 14.19
CA ALA A 54 3.15 6.77 14.48
C ALA A 54 2.93 5.56 15.39
N LEU A 55 3.63 4.44 15.08
CA LEU A 55 3.65 3.27 15.95
C LEU A 55 4.32 3.60 17.28
N ARG A 56 3.69 3.18 18.39
CA ARG A 56 4.21 3.31 19.75
C ARG A 56 5.19 2.19 20.06
N LEU A 57 6.46 2.43 19.78
CA LEU A 57 7.55 1.46 19.96
C LEU A 57 8.36 1.71 21.24
N ASP A 58 8.05 2.77 21.99
CA ASP A 58 8.63 3.14 23.28
C ASP A 58 8.09 2.29 24.44
N CYS A 59 7.90 1.00 24.21
CA CYS A 59 7.35 0.07 25.20
C CYS A 59 8.08 -1.27 25.19
N LYS A 60 7.77 -2.12 26.17
CA LYS A 60 8.32 -3.47 26.25
C LYS A 60 7.66 -4.38 25.22
N THR A 61 8.37 -5.43 24.83
CA THR A 61 7.82 -6.49 23.99
C THR A 61 7.09 -7.55 24.81
N ILE A 62 6.06 -8.17 24.24
CA ILE A 62 5.41 -9.38 24.74
C ILE A 62 5.77 -10.56 23.84
N GLU A 63 5.76 -11.77 24.41
CA GLU A 63 5.93 -13.02 23.68
C GLU A 63 4.54 -13.57 23.31
N ILE A 64 4.39 -13.99 22.06
CA ILE A 64 3.17 -14.63 21.57
C ILE A 64 3.55 -16.00 21.02
N ARG A 65 3.06 -17.06 21.65
CA ARG A 65 3.29 -18.45 21.25
C ARG A 65 2.11 -18.92 20.42
N VAL A 66 2.38 -19.30 19.17
CA VAL A 66 1.34 -19.64 18.19
C VAL A 66 1.53 -21.06 17.72
N GLY A 67 0.44 -21.81 17.61
CA GLY A 67 0.44 -23.21 17.22
C GLY A 67 0.45 -24.18 18.40
N SER A 68 0.15 -25.45 18.10
CA SER A 68 0.02 -26.54 19.07
C SER A 68 1.25 -26.62 19.99
N GLU A 69 1.04 -26.99 21.25
CA GLU A 69 2.09 -27.14 22.28
C GLU A 69 3.14 -28.23 21.94
N GLU A 70 2.92 -29.02 20.89
CA GLU A 70 3.92 -29.94 20.36
C GLU A 70 5.16 -29.16 19.85
N GLU A 71 6.36 -29.57 20.29
CA GLU A 71 7.64 -28.84 20.20
C GLU A 71 8.15 -28.51 18.77
N HIS A 72 7.38 -28.83 17.73
CA HIS A 72 7.68 -28.52 16.33
C HIS A 72 6.55 -27.79 15.58
N LEU A 73 5.41 -27.59 16.24
CA LEU A 73 4.25 -26.89 15.68
C LEU A 73 4.05 -25.52 16.32
N GLN A 74 4.69 -25.25 17.46
CA GLN A 74 4.68 -23.94 18.10
C GLN A 74 5.79 -23.02 17.58
N ARG A 75 5.48 -21.73 17.45
CA ARG A 75 6.47 -20.66 17.20
C ARG A 75 6.23 -19.47 18.12
N SER A 76 7.31 -18.94 18.68
CA SER A 76 7.30 -17.70 19.48
C SER A 76 7.56 -16.46 18.63
N PHE A 77 6.75 -15.42 18.86
CA PHE A 77 6.88 -14.09 18.25
C PHE A 77 7.07 -13.04 19.32
N HIS A 78 7.92 -12.04 19.07
CA HIS A 78 8.17 -10.95 20.00
C HIS A 78 7.71 -9.63 19.37
N ILE A 79 6.78 -8.94 20.02
CA ILE A 79 6.16 -7.73 19.48
C ILE A 79 5.99 -6.66 20.54
N HIS A 80 6.13 -5.39 20.15
CA HIS A 80 5.89 -4.25 21.03
C HIS A 80 4.43 -4.26 21.51
N GLU A 81 4.24 -4.23 22.83
CA GLU A 81 2.93 -4.35 23.48
C GLU A 81 1.93 -3.32 22.93
N PHE A 82 2.33 -2.05 22.87
CA PHE A 82 1.47 -0.99 22.39
C PHE A 82 1.13 -1.14 20.91
N ALA A 83 2.08 -1.59 20.07
CA ALA A 83 1.84 -1.77 18.64
C ALA A 83 0.72 -2.79 18.35
N ILE A 84 0.59 -3.85 19.17
CA ILE A 84 -0.45 -4.86 18.99
C ILE A 84 -1.74 -4.55 19.77
N CYS A 85 -1.63 -3.98 20.98
CA CYS A 85 -2.79 -3.61 21.80
C CYS A 85 -3.59 -2.44 21.20
N ASP A 86 -2.92 -1.45 20.60
CA ASP A 86 -3.60 -0.31 19.95
C ASP A 86 -4.45 -0.76 18.73
N ARG A 87 -4.20 -1.98 18.23
CA ARG A 87 -4.81 -2.55 17.01
C ARG A 87 -5.87 -3.60 17.32
N SER A 88 -5.60 -4.44 18.31
CA SER A 88 -6.39 -5.63 18.60
C SER A 88 -7.06 -5.52 19.96
N PRO A 89 -8.40 -5.43 20.01
CA PRO A 89 -9.15 -5.51 21.25
C PRO A 89 -8.89 -6.78 22.04
N PHE A 90 -8.60 -7.90 21.35
CA PHE A 90 -8.19 -9.15 22.00
C PHE A 90 -6.92 -8.94 22.84
N PHE A 91 -5.84 -8.43 22.24
CA PHE A 91 -4.58 -8.20 22.95
C PHE A 91 -4.69 -7.09 24.00
N MET A 92 -5.43 -6.02 23.71
CA MET A 92 -5.71 -4.96 24.70
C MET A 92 -6.41 -5.53 25.94
N ASN A 93 -7.38 -6.43 25.78
CA ASN A 93 -8.06 -7.06 26.90
C ASN A 93 -7.17 -8.08 27.60
N ALA A 94 -6.43 -8.90 26.85
CA ALA A 94 -5.53 -9.90 27.41
C ALA A 94 -4.45 -9.27 28.32
N MET A 95 -3.94 -8.09 27.96
CA MET A 95 -2.91 -7.37 28.71
C MET A 95 -3.43 -6.56 29.91
N LYS A 96 -4.73 -6.56 30.20
CA LYS A 96 -5.25 -5.93 31.42
C LYS A 96 -4.71 -6.65 32.67
N PRO A 97 -4.38 -5.93 33.77
CA PRO A 97 -3.82 -6.52 34.99
C PRO A 97 -4.62 -7.73 35.50
N ASP A 98 -5.95 -7.57 35.60
CA ASP A 98 -6.87 -8.62 36.06
C ASP A 98 -6.79 -9.93 35.24
N TRP A 99 -6.34 -9.87 33.98
CA TRP A 99 -6.19 -11.03 33.10
C TRP A 99 -4.74 -11.49 33.01
N ALA A 100 -3.79 -10.57 33.07
CA ALA A 100 -2.36 -10.86 32.99
C ALA A 100 -1.83 -11.56 34.24
N GLU A 101 -2.28 -11.14 35.42
CA GLU A 101 -1.81 -11.69 36.71
C GLU A 101 -2.25 -13.14 36.94
N ASN A 102 -3.31 -13.59 36.24
CA ASN A 102 -3.77 -14.98 36.30
C ASN A 102 -2.94 -15.94 35.44
N ARG A 103 -2.00 -15.45 34.63
CA ARG A 103 -1.13 -16.26 33.78
C ARG A 103 0.19 -16.58 34.47
N PRO A 104 0.84 -17.72 34.17
CA PRO A 104 2.17 -18.04 34.71
C PRO A 104 3.21 -16.97 34.38
N ASP A 105 3.14 -16.41 33.17
CA ASP A 105 3.89 -15.23 32.77
C ASP A 105 2.92 -14.17 32.21
N PRO A 106 2.81 -12.98 32.83
CA PRO A 106 1.90 -11.92 32.39
C PRO A 106 2.25 -11.36 31.00
N ARG A 107 3.48 -11.59 30.51
CA ARG A 107 3.97 -11.10 29.21
C ARG A 107 3.96 -12.16 28.10
N VAL A 108 3.45 -13.36 28.37
CA VAL A 108 3.30 -14.43 27.39
C VAL A 108 1.82 -14.64 27.07
N ILE A 109 1.47 -14.65 25.80
CA ILE A 109 0.12 -14.99 25.31
C ILE A 109 0.22 -16.20 24.41
N GLU A 110 -0.65 -17.19 24.65
CA GLU A 110 -0.68 -18.45 23.91
C GLU A 110 -1.89 -18.50 22.98
N LEU A 111 -1.64 -18.93 21.74
CA LEU A 111 -2.59 -19.07 20.64
C LEU A 111 -2.45 -20.47 20.03
N PRO A 112 -2.84 -21.53 20.76
CA PRO A 112 -2.53 -22.91 20.38
C PRO A 112 -3.28 -23.41 19.14
N GLU A 113 -4.41 -22.81 18.82
CA GLU A 113 -5.30 -23.23 17.72
C GLU A 113 -4.99 -22.50 16.39
N ASP A 114 -4.02 -21.57 16.39
CA ASP A 114 -3.76 -20.71 15.25
C ASP A 114 -2.52 -21.11 14.48
N ASP A 115 -2.54 -20.76 13.20
CA ASP A 115 -1.43 -21.02 12.29
C ASP A 115 -0.28 -20.00 12.51
N PRO A 116 0.95 -20.47 12.75
CA PRO A 116 2.11 -19.59 12.90
C PRO A 116 2.41 -18.72 11.68
N ALA A 117 2.15 -19.19 10.45
CA ALA A 117 2.40 -18.40 9.25
C ALA A 117 1.38 -17.27 9.09
N ALA A 118 0.12 -17.50 9.45
CA ALA A 118 -0.91 -16.47 9.52
C ALA A 118 -0.56 -15.39 10.56
N PHE A 119 -0.03 -15.79 11.73
CA PHE A 119 0.42 -14.82 12.72
C PHE A 119 1.67 -14.05 12.25
N ALA A 120 2.61 -14.70 11.56
CA ALA A 120 3.74 -14.00 10.94
C ALA A 120 3.27 -12.96 9.92
N LEU A 121 2.25 -13.27 9.12
CA LEU A 121 1.61 -12.33 8.20
C LEU A 121 0.97 -11.15 8.94
N TYR A 122 0.29 -11.42 10.06
CA TYR A 122 -0.28 -10.38 10.91
C TYR A 122 0.78 -9.47 11.53
N MET A 123 1.91 -10.04 11.97
CA MET A 123 3.05 -9.27 12.50
C MET A 123 3.60 -8.31 11.42
N GLN A 124 3.79 -8.80 10.19
CA GLN A 124 4.21 -7.94 9.07
C GLN A 124 3.20 -6.83 8.81
N TRP A 125 1.90 -7.14 8.88
CA TRP A 125 0.83 -6.16 8.73
C TRP A 125 0.90 -5.05 9.79
N ILE A 126 1.08 -5.39 11.07
CA ILE A 126 1.16 -4.40 12.16
C ILE A 126 2.26 -3.37 11.87
N TYR A 127 3.45 -3.84 11.47
CA TYR A 127 4.60 -2.96 11.29
C TYR A 127 4.61 -2.20 9.96
N THR A 128 4.11 -2.81 8.89
CA THR A 128 4.33 -2.28 7.53
C THR A 128 3.06 -1.83 6.83
N ARG A 129 1.89 -2.20 7.37
CA ARG A 129 0.58 -2.06 6.70
C ARG A 129 0.57 -2.68 5.30
N LYS A 130 1.29 -3.79 5.13
CA LYS A 130 1.37 -4.56 3.88
C LYS A 130 1.25 -6.05 4.14
N LEU A 131 0.60 -6.73 3.20
CA LEU A 131 0.47 -8.18 3.17
C LEU A 131 1.42 -8.77 2.11
N PRO A 132 2.52 -9.44 2.50
CA PRO A 132 3.39 -10.17 1.57
C PRO A 132 2.72 -11.46 1.08
N VAL A 133 1.71 -11.33 0.22
CA VAL A 133 0.93 -12.45 -0.33
C VAL A 133 1.15 -12.65 -1.83
N LEU A 134 2.10 -11.90 -2.41
CA LEU A 134 2.49 -12.06 -3.81
C LEU A 134 3.71 -12.99 -3.90
N PRO A 135 3.78 -13.87 -4.92
CA PRO A 135 4.96 -14.69 -5.15
C PRO A 135 6.17 -13.81 -5.48
N GLU A 136 7.36 -14.28 -5.11
CA GLU A 136 8.62 -13.53 -5.30
C GLU A 136 9.00 -13.40 -6.78
N ASP A 137 8.67 -14.38 -7.63
CA ASP A 137 8.88 -14.32 -9.09
C ASP A 137 7.77 -15.04 -9.85
N GLU A 138 7.19 -14.43 -10.90
CA GLU A 138 6.26 -15.12 -11.82
C GLU A 138 6.94 -16.22 -12.66
N ASN A 139 8.28 -16.23 -12.69
CA ASN A 139 9.11 -17.24 -13.37
C ASN A 139 9.69 -18.29 -12.42
N SER A 140 9.49 -18.15 -11.11
CA SER A 140 9.89 -19.20 -10.18
C SER A 140 8.87 -20.32 -10.30
N SER A 141 9.32 -21.44 -10.86
CA SER A 141 8.62 -22.71 -10.92
C SER A 141 8.46 -23.33 -9.52
N SER A 142 8.12 -22.54 -8.50
CA SER A 142 7.42 -23.11 -7.35
C SER A 142 6.07 -23.56 -7.88
N SER A 143 5.78 -24.84 -7.72
CA SER A 143 4.66 -25.59 -8.27
C SER A 143 3.26 -25.10 -7.86
N ALA A 144 3.10 -23.85 -7.45
CA ALA A 144 1.83 -23.21 -7.18
C ALA A 144 1.07 -23.11 -8.51
N SER A 145 0.25 -24.12 -8.79
CA SER A 145 -0.76 -24.03 -9.83
C SER A 145 -1.58 -22.75 -9.58
N PRO A 146 -2.13 -22.09 -10.62
CA PRO A 146 -3.11 -21.02 -10.43
C PRO A 146 -4.31 -21.42 -9.54
N SER A 147 -4.50 -22.73 -9.31
CA SER A 147 -5.49 -23.34 -8.40
C SER A 147 -5.02 -23.53 -6.96
N ASP A 148 -3.73 -23.39 -6.68
CA ASP A 148 -3.20 -23.54 -5.32
C ASP A 148 -3.52 -22.23 -4.62
N GLY A 149 -4.52 -22.31 -3.75
CA GLY A 149 -5.01 -21.19 -2.98
C GLY A 149 -3.94 -20.55 -2.09
N PHE A 150 -4.39 -19.67 -1.20
CA PHE A 150 -3.51 -19.08 -0.20
C PHE A 150 -3.95 -19.54 1.19
N PRO A 151 -3.58 -20.76 1.63
CA PRO A 151 -3.99 -21.28 2.94
C PRO A 151 -3.62 -20.31 4.07
N THR A 152 -2.44 -19.69 3.99
CA THR A 152 -2.00 -18.67 4.95
C THR A 152 -2.94 -17.47 5.00
N LEU A 153 -3.52 -17.04 3.86
CA LEU A 153 -4.48 -15.94 3.81
C LEU A 153 -5.85 -16.36 4.38
N ALA A 154 -6.26 -17.62 4.17
CA ALA A 154 -7.46 -18.19 4.78
C ALA A 154 -7.34 -18.26 6.31
N TYR A 155 -6.23 -18.81 6.83
CA TYR A 155 -5.93 -18.80 8.26
C TYR A 155 -5.79 -17.38 8.82
N ALA A 156 -5.22 -16.45 8.07
CA ALA A 156 -5.15 -15.05 8.47
C ALA A 156 -6.56 -14.42 8.59
N ALA A 157 -7.52 -14.81 7.76
CA ALA A 157 -8.90 -14.33 7.86
C ALA A 157 -9.56 -14.80 9.17
N VAL A 158 -9.36 -16.08 9.53
CA VAL A 158 -9.83 -16.66 10.79
C VAL A 158 -9.17 -15.95 11.98
N LEU A 159 -7.85 -15.80 11.94
CA LEU A 159 -7.08 -15.09 12.97
C LEU A 159 -7.58 -13.65 13.13
N ALA A 160 -7.83 -12.93 12.04
CA ALA A 160 -8.28 -11.54 12.08
C ALA A 160 -9.64 -11.36 12.78
N GLU A 161 -10.56 -12.32 12.63
CA GLU A 161 -11.82 -12.33 13.38
C GLU A 161 -11.58 -12.58 14.87
N ARG A 162 -10.73 -13.55 15.22
CA ARG A 162 -10.42 -13.86 16.62
C ARG A 162 -9.71 -12.71 17.33
N LEU A 163 -8.83 -12.02 16.62
CA LEU A 163 -8.09 -10.84 17.12
C LEU A 163 -8.92 -9.55 17.13
N LEU A 164 -10.10 -9.55 16.53
CA LEU A 164 -11.00 -8.40 16.41
C LEU A 164 -10.36 -7.19 15.71
N ASP A 165 -9.42 -7.42 14.79
CA ASP A 165 -8.73 -6.36 14.05
C ASP A 165 -9.43 -6.08 12.72
N ASN A 166 -10.30 -5.07 12.71
CA ASN A 166 -11.13 -4.73 11.56
C ASN A 166 -10.33 -4.24 10.34
N GLU A 167 -9.20 -3.56 10.55
CA GLU A 167 -8.38 -3.09 9.44
C GLU A 167 -7.60 -4.24 8.80
N PHE A 168 -7.15 -5.21 9.58
CA PHE A 168 -6.53 -6.42 9.05
C PHE A 168 -7.54 -7.27 8.27
N LYS A 169 -8.76 -7.44 8.81
CA LYS A 169 -9.88 -8.10 8.09
C LYS A 169 -10.16 -7.44 6.75
N LYS A 170 -10.20 -6.10 6.73
CA LYS A 170 -10.40 -5.33 5.51
C LYS A 170 -9.26 -5.57 4.52
N ALA A 171 -8.00 -5.51 4.96
CA ALA A 171 -6.85 -5.73 4.10
C ALA A 171 -6.85 -7.14 3.46
N ILE A 172 -7.24 -8.16 4.21
CA ILE A 172 -7.40 -9.54 3.70
C ILE A 172 -8.53 -9.62 2.67
N THR A 173 -9.67 -9.00 2.96
CA THR A 173 -10.81 -8.90 2.02
C THR A 173 -10.38 -8.22 0.71
N ASP A 174 -9.68 -7.08 0.82
CA ASP A 174 -9.16 -6.36 -0.34
C ASP A 174 -8.16 -7.21 -1.13
N ALA A 175 -7.33 -8.02 -0.46
CA ALA A 175 -6.41 -8.95 -1.12
C ALA A 175 -7.16 -10.01 -1.95
N TYR A 176 -8.20 -10.63 -1.40
CA TYR A 176 -9.04 -11.57 -2.17
C TYR A 176 -9.69 -10.92 -3.39
N VAL A 177 -10.22 -9.71 -3.23
CA VAL A 177 -10.82 -8.94 -4.34
C VAL A 177 -9.77 -8.65 -5.42
N LEU A 178 -8.55 -8.25 -5.03
CA LEU A 178 -7.46 -7.98 -5.97
C LEU A 178 -7.05 -9.24 -6.73
N PHE A 179 -6.98 -10.40 -6.07
CA PHE A 179 -6.73 -11.68 -6.72
C PHE A 179 -7.85 -12.04 -7.71
N ALA A 180 -9.12 -11.88 -7.33
CA ALA A 180 -10.25 -12.14 -8.22
C ALA A 180 -10.31 -11.18 -9.42
N ARG A 181 -9.82 -9.93 -9.24
CA ARG A 181 -9.80 -8.88 -10.27
C ARG A 181 -8.51 -8.82 -11.11
N GLY A 182 -7.68 -9.87 -11.07
CA GLY A 182 -6.43 -9.94 -11.85
C GLY A 182 -6.59 -9.45 -13.30
N PRO A 183 -5.59 -8.72 -13.86
CA PRO A 183 -5.69 -8.01 -15.13
C PRO A 183 -5.99 -8.93 -16.32
N THR A 184 -5.59 -10.19 -16.23
CA THR A 184 -5.87 -11.24 -17.21
C THR A 184 -6.54 -12.44 -16.55
N LEU A 185 -7.27 -13.25 -17.33
CA LEU A 185 -7.89 -14.48 -16.83
C LEU A 185 -6.88 -15.48 -16.23
N MET A 186 -5.62 -15.45 -16.69
CA MET A 186 -4.54 -16.31 -16.17
C MET A 186 -3.97 -15.81 -14.84
N THR A 187 -4.14 -14.52 -14.55
CA THR A 187 -3.70 -13.90 -13.29
C THR A 187 -4.80 -13.83 -12.22
N ARG A 188 -6.06 -14.11 -12.60
CA ARG A 188 -7.16 -14.19 -11.65
C ARG A 188 -6.98 -15.43 -10.80
N ARG A 189 -7.02 -15.24 -9.49
CA ARG A 189 -6.92 -16.32 -8.51
C ARG A 189 -8.13 -16.27 -7.61
N TYR A 190 -8.72 -17.44 -7.40
CA TYR A 190 -9.87 -17.64 -6.55
C TYR A 190 -9.46 -18.53 -5.37
N PRO A 191 -10.10 -18.38 -4.20
CA PRO A 191 -9.89 -19.26 -3.07
C PRO A 191 -10.10 -20.73 -3.48
N SER A 192 -9.20 -21.59 -3.05
CA SER A 192 -9.34 -23.04 -3.23
C SER A 192 -10.45 -23.58 -2.33
N ASN A 193 -10.93 -24.81 -2.59
CA ASN A 193 -11.88 -25.48 -1.71
C ASN A 193 -11.35 -25.61 -0.27
N GLU A 194 -10.03 -25.74 -0.11
CA GLU A 194 -9.38 -25.76 1.19
C GLU A 194 -9.49 -24.42 1.90
N ASP A 195 -9.21 -23.31 1.20
CA ASP A 195 -9.34 -21.96 1.76
C ASP A 195 -10.78 -21.68 2.22
N ILE A 196 -11.76 -22.07 1.38
CA ILE A 196 -13.18 -21.94 1.70
C ILE A 196 -13.51 -22.75 2.95
N ARG A 197 -13.05 -24.00 3.04
CA ARG A 197 -13.27 -24.84 4.22
C ARG A 197 -12.70 -24.20 5.49
N ILE A 198 -11.44 -23.76 5.45
CA ILE A 198 -10.77 -23.10 6.58
C ILE A 198 -11.58 -21.88 7.06
N ILE A 199 -12.05 -21.03 6.14
CA ILE A 199 -12.84 -19.85 6.48
C ILE A 199 -14.21 -20.22 7.06
N TYR A 200 -14.87 -21.24 6.50
CA TYR A 200 -16.19 -21.67 6.97
C TYR A 200 -16.15 -22.44 8.29
N GLU A 201 -15.05 -23.08 8.62
CA GLU A 201 -14.85 -23.74 9.92
C GLU A 201 -14.40 -22.74 10.98
N GLY A 202 -13.55 -21.76 10.62
CA GLY A 202 -12.92 -20.86 11.58
C GLY A 202 -13.65 -19.54 11.88
N THR A 203 -14.66 -19.14 11.10
CA THR A 203 -15.39 -17.87 11.34
C THR A 203 -16.85 -18.09 11.81
N ASN A 204 -17.54 -17.01 12.15
CA ASN A 204 -19.00 -17.05 12.35
C ASN A 204 -19.73 -17.07 10.99
N GLU A 205 -20.94 -17.61 10.93
CA GLU A 205 -21.86 -17.57 9.77
C GLU A 205 -22.11 -16.16 9.24
N ASN A 206 -22.12 -15.16 10.12
CA ASN A 206 -22.34 -13.77 9.75
C ASN A 206 -21.06 -13.02 9.34
N ALA A 207 -19.91 -13.69 9.29
CA ALA A 207 -18.64 -13.07 8.93
C ALA A 207 -18.68 -12.50 7.51
N SER A 208 -18.22 -11.26 7.35
CA SER A 208 -18.25 -10.53 6.07
C SER A 208 -17.46 -11.24 4.97
N ILE A 209 -16.38 -11.94 5.33
CA ILE A 209 -15.57 -12.71 4.38
C ILE A 209 -16.37 -13.83 3.70
N ARG A 210 -17.34 -14.45 4.38
CA ARG A 210 -18.19 -15.49 3.76
C ARG A 210 -19.09 -14.94 2.67
N LYS A 211 -19.60 -13.72 2.86
CA LYS A 211 -20.41 -13.04 1.85
C LYS A 211 -19.56 -12.71 0.63
N LEU A 212 -18.33 -12.24 0.85
CA LEU A 212 -17.38 -12.00 -0.25
C LEU A 212 -17.13 -13.27 -1.08
N LEU A 213 -16.92 -14.42 -0.43
CA LEU A 213 -16.64 -15.68 -1.13
C LEU A 213 -17.78 -16.13 -2.06
N LEU A 214 -19.01 -15.65 -1.85
CA LEU A 214 -20.15 -15.91 -2.74
C LEU A 214 -20.24 -14.90 -3.90
N ASP A 215 -19.65 -13.72 -3.73
CA ASP A 215 -19.72 -12.62 -4.70
C ASP A 215 -18.57 -12.65 -5.73
N ILE A 216 -17.46 -13.33 -5.42
CA ILE A 216 -16.27 -13.42 -6.29
C ILE A 216 -16.26 -14.66 -7.18
#